data_AF-A0AAN6GKM9-F1
#
_entry.id   AF-A0AAN6GKM9-F1
#
_cell.length_a   1.000
_cell.length_b   1.000
_cell.length_c   1.000
_cell.angle_alpha   90.00
_cell.angle_beta   90.00
_cell.angle_gamma   90.00
#
_symmetry.space_group_name_H-M   'P 1'
#
loop_
_entity.id
_entity.type
_entity.pdbx_description
1 polymer ?
#
loop_
_entity_poly.entity_id
_entity_poly.type
_entity_poly.pdbx_seq_one_letter_code
_entity_poly.pdbx_strand_id
1 'polypeptide(L)'
;MNVSSDSGSGISKVPTLTGVGNYFQWMRAISPILLSFRALLIVEGKDACPKLSPVPTSTEIKASEAWKDRDAKAMGFIDQTVSPALYAMIKNLTSSAAKWEHLSKLNNLKT
;
A
#
# COMPACT_ATOMS: atom_id res chain seq x y z
N MET A 1 -20.04 10.13 21.72
CA MET A 1 -19.70 8.73 21.39
C MET A 1 -18.38 8.76 20.63
N ASN A 2 -17.29 8.32 21.27
CA ASN A 2 -15.96 8.35 20.67
C ASN A 2 -15.78 7.08 19.82
N VAL A 3 -15.84 7.20 18.50
CA VAL A 3 -15.53 6.08 17.60
C VAL A 3 -14.02 6.06 17.44
N SER A 4 -13.33 5.46 18.42
CA SER A 4 -11.96 5.02 18.23
C SER A 4 -11.96 3.94 17.17
N SER A 5 -11.69 4.32 15.93
CA SER A 5 -11.52 3.40 14.82
C SER A 5 -10.26 2.59 15.10
N ASP A 6 -10.45 1.38 15.64
CA ASP A 6 -9.42 0.40 15.97
C ASP A 6 -8.80 -0.21 14.70
N SER A 7 -8.26 0.65 13.84
CA SER A 7 -7.54 0.26 12.62
C SER A 7 -6.03 0.07 12.88
N GLY A 8 -5.57 0.28 14.12
CA GLY A 8 -4.15 0.31 14.49
C GLY A 8 -3.55 -1.02 14.93
N SER A 9 -4.35 -2.07 15.14
CA SER A 9 -3.89 -3.31 15.80
C SER A 9 -2.93 -4.18 14.96
N GLY A 10 -2.95 -4.05 13.62
CA GLY A 10 -2.13 -4.88 12.73
C GLY A 10 -0.74 -4.30 12.42
N ILE A 11 -0.62 -2.99 12.27
CA ILE A 11 0.61 -2.37 11.72
C ILE A 11 1.77 -2.39 12.71
N SER A 12 1.49 -2.34 14.00
CA SER A 12 2.47 -2.41 15.09
C SER A 12 3.27 -3.72 15.10
N LYS A 13 2.76 -4.77 14.44
CA LYS A 13 3.41 -6.08 14.30
C LYS A 13 4.25 -6.19 13.02
N VAL A 14 4.17 -5.21 12.11
CA VAL A 14 4.98 -5.19 10.90
C VAL A 14 6.37 -4.67 11.26
N PRO A 15 7.45 -5.44 11.03
CA PRO A 15 8.80 -4.95 11.30
C PRO A 15 9.12 -3.79 10.35
N THR A 16 9.79 -2.74 10.82
CA THR A 16 10.22 -1.66 9.94
C THR A 16 11.17 -2.18 8.86
N LEU A 17 10.85 -1.97 7.58
CA LEU A 17 11.73 -2.29 6.46
C LEU A 17 12.97 -1.39 6.51
N THR A 18 14.15 -1.99 6.63
CA THR A 18 15.42 -1.26 6.68
C THR A 18 16.29 -1.51 5.44
N GLY A 19 16.06 -2.62 4.73
CA GLY A 19 16.74 -2.94 3.48
C GLY A 19 16.56 -4.40 3.07
N VAL A 20 17.44 -4.89 2.20
CA VAL A 20 17.44 -6.27 1.66
C VAL A 20 17.36 -7.32 2.78
N GLY A 21 18.10 -7.11 3.88
CA GLY A 21 18.24 -8.08 4.97
C GLY A 21 16.93 -8.45 5.68
N ASN A 22 15.91 -7.59 5.65
CA ASN A 22 14.61 -7.89 6.25
C ASN A 22 13.43 -7.71 5.30
N TYR A 23 13.67 -7.51 4.00
CA TYR A 23 12.63 -7.24 3.01
C TYR A 23 11.56 -8.33 2.93
N PHE A 24 11.97 -9.60 2.84
CA PHE A 24 11.00 -10.71 2.77
C PHE A 24 10.19 -10.86 4.06
N GLN A 25 10.77 -10.54 5.22
CA GLN A 25 10.06 -10.58 6.49
C GLN A 25 9.01 -9.46 6.56
N TRP A 26 9.39 -8.23 6.19
CA TRP A 26 8.47 -7.09 6.07
C TRP A 26 7.33 -7.40 5.08
N MET A 27 7.66 -7.88 3.88
CA MET A 27 6.70 -8.23 2.84
C MET A 27 5.68 -9.25 3.35
N ARG A 28 6.14 -10.34 3.96
CA ARG A 28 5.25 -11.38 4.54
C ARG A 28 4.36 -10.85 5.67
N ALA A 29 4.82 -9.86 6.44
CA ALA A 29 4.06 -9.29 7.54
C ALA A 29 3.01 -8.27 7.07
N ILE A 30 3.32 -7.44 6.08
CA ILE A 30 2.42 -6.41 5.58
C ILE A 30 1.36 -6.97 4.61
N SER A 31 1.69 -7.99 3.80
CA SER A 31 0.77 -8.54 2.79
C SER A 31 -0.59 -9.00 3.35
N PRO A 32 -0.70 -9.70 4.49
CA PRO A 32 -1.99 -10.07 5.08
C PRO A 32 -2.84 -8.86 5.49
N ILE A 33 -2.20 -7.78 5.94
CA ILE A 33 -2.89 -6.53 6.30
C ILE A 33 -3.46 -5.88 5.04
N LEU A 34 -2.66 -5.76 3.97
CA LEU A 34 -3.12 -5.25 2.67
C LEU A 34 -4.24 -6.10 2.08
N LEU A 35 -4.19 -7.42 2.27
CA LEU A 35 -5.22 -8.34 1.85
C LEU A 35 -6.55 -8.09 2.58
N SER A 36 -6.51 -7.83 3.89
CA SER A 36 -7.70 -7.63 4.74
C SER A 36 -8.61 -6.48 4.28
N PHE A 37 -8.05 -5.47 3.61
CA PHE A 37 -8.82 -4.35 3.04
C PHE A 37 -8.75 -4.29 1.50
N ARG A 38 -8.45 -5.43 0.85
CA ARG A 38 -8.47 -5.60 -0.61
C ARG A 38 -7.57 -4.62 -1.37
N ALA A 39 -6.37 -4.39 -0.85
CA ALA A 39 -5.35 -3.56 -1.50
C ALA A 39 -4.11 -4.34 -1.96
N LEU A 40 -3.98 -5.63 -1.63
CA LEU A 40 -2.82 -6.43 -2.04
C LEU A 40 -2.64 -6.44 -3.57
N LEU A 41 -3.72 -6.65 -4.33
CA LEU A 41 -3.65 -6.63 -5.80
C LEU A 41 -3.39 -5.23 -6.36
N ILE A 42 -3.77 -4.16 -5.63
CA ILE A 42 -3.46 -2.78 -6.00
C ILE A 42 -1.94 -2.56 -5.88
N VAL A 43 -1.34 -2.88 -4.73
CA VAL A 43 0.12 -2.69 -4.52
C VAL A 43 0.96 -3.56 -5.46
N GLU A 44 0.46 -4.72 -5.86
CA GLU A 44 1.13 -5.60 -6.83
C GLU A 44 0.95 -5.12 -8.28
N GLY A 45 0.21 -4.03 -8.52
CA GLY A 45 -0.05 -3.48 -9.85
C GLY A 45 -1.02 -4.32 -10.69
N LYS A 46 -1.78 -5.24 -10.06
CA LYS A 46 -2.70 -6.17 -10.74
C LYS A 46 -4.16 -5.67 -10.75
N ASP A 47 -4.52 -4.76 -9.85
CA ASP A 47 -5.84 -4.11 -9.79
C ASP A 47 -5.70 -2.62 -10.13
N ALA A 48 -6.03 -2.25 -11.36
CA ALA A 48 -5.93 -0.87 -11.85
C ALA A 48 -7.16 -0.04 -11.47
N CYS A 49 -6.98 1.26 -11.23
CA CYS A 49 -8.09 2.17 -10.97
C CYS A 49 -9.14 2.08 -12.09
N PRO A 50 -10.43 1.89 -11.76
CA PRO A 50 -11.50 1.92 -12.74
C PRO A 50 -11.44 3.20 -13.57
N LYS A 51 -11.52 3.06 -14.89
CA LYS A 51 -11.64 4.18 -15.82
C LYS A 51 -13.08 4.67 -15.82
N LEU A 52 -13.26 5.97 -15.70
CA LEU A 52 -14.57 6.60 -15.84
C LEU A 52 -14.93 6.71 -17.33
N SER A 53 -16.18 6.41 -17.67
CA SER A 53 -16.73 6.74 -18.98
C SER A 53 -16.83 8.26 -19.19
N PRO A 54 -17.00 8.75 -20.44
CA PRO A 54 -17.12 10.19 -20.70
C PRO A 54 -18.25 10.89 -19.95
N VAL A 55 -19.34 10.16 -19.65
CA VAL A 55 -20.44 10.62 -18.80
C VAL A 55 -20.60 9.61 -17.67
N PRO A 56 -19.82 9.78 -16.58
CA PRO A 56 -19.73 8.77 -15.54
C PRO A 56 -21.02 8.68 -14.73
N THR A 57 -21.44 7.44 -14.49
CA THR A 57 -22.52 7.10 -13.57
C THR A 57 -22.07 7.26 -12.12
N SER A 58 -23.02 7.42 -11.20
CA SER A 58 -22.72 7.43 -9.76
C SER A 58 -21.99 6.16 -9.31
N THR A 59 -22.29 5.01 -9.92
CA THR A 59 -21.63 3.73 -9.60
C THR A 59 -20.16 3.73 -10.01
N GLU A 60 -19.83 4.25 -11.19
CA GLU A 60 -18.43 4.36 -11.65
C GLU A 60 -17.61 5.30 -10.75
N ILE A 61 -18.20 6.44 -10.38
CA ILE A 61 -17.57 7.40 -9.47
C ILE A 61 -17.27 6.73 -8.12
N LYS A 62 -18.28 6.11 -7.50
CA LYS A 62 -18.13 5.40 -6.21
C LYS A 62 -17.08 4.28 -6.30
N ALA A 63 -17.03 3.54 -7.40
CA ALA A 63 -16.04 2.48 -7.60
C ALA A 63 -14.61 3.06 -7.71
N SER A 64 -14.43 4.16 -8.44
CA SER A 64 -13.13 4.85 -8.56
C SER A 64 -12.68 5.44 -7.22
N GLU A 65 -13.58 6.09 -6.48
CA GLU A 65 -13.29 6.64 -5.14
C GLU A 65 -12.92 5.52 -4.16
N ALA A 66 -13.71 4.44 -4.10
CA ALA A 66 -13.41 3.29 -3.24
C ALA A 66 -12.09 2.59 -3.62
N TRP A 67 -11.66 2.65 -4.89
CA TRP A 67 -10.32 2.20 -5.28
C TRP A 67 -9.24 3.16 -4.77
N LYS A 68 -9.41 4.48 -4.96
CA LYS A 68 -8.46 5.51 -4.51
C LYS A 68 -8.28 5.50 -2.99
N ASP A 69 -9.35 5.28 -2.23
CA ASP A 69 -9.30 5.17 -0.78
C ASP A 69 -8.46 3.98 -0.32
N ARG A 70 -8.58 2.83 -1.01
CA ARG A 70 -7.77 1.64 -0.72
C ARG A 70 -6.31 1.86 -1.09
N ASP A 71 -6.03 2.49 -2.22
CA ASP A 71 -4.67 2.84 -2.65
C ASP A 71 -4.02 3.80 -1.65
N ALA A 72 -4.70 4.89 -1.29
CA ALA A 72 -4.22 5.86 -0.30
C ALA A 72 -3.99 5.23 1.07
N LYS A 73 -4.90 4.34 1.51
CA LYS A 73 -4.71 3.57 2.74
C LYS A 73 -3.46 2.68 2.64
N ALA A 74 -3.27 1.95 1.54
CA ALA A 74 -2.08 1.13 1.33
C ALA A 74 -0.79 1.96 1.32
N MET A 75 -0.78 3.14 0.70
CA MET A 75 0.34 4.08 0.76
C MET A 75 0.69 4.43 2.21
N GLY A 76 -0.30 4.78 3.02
CA GLY A 76 -0.10 5.10 4.44
C GLY A 76 0.52 3.94 5.24
N PHE A 77 0.09 2.69 4.97
CA PHE A 77 0.68 1.51 5.62
C PHE A 77 2.13 1.27 5.19
N ILE A 78 2.43 1.44 3.90
CA ILE A 78 3.81 1.33 3.39
C ILE A 78 4.68 2.41 4.05
N ASP A 79 4.25 3.67 4.00
CA ASP A 79 5.03 4.80 4.51
C ASP A 79 5.33 4.70 6.02
N GLN A 80 4.40 4.14 6.81
CA GLN A 80 4.59 3.93 8.26
C GLN A 80 5.51 2.75 8.61
N THR A 81 5.73 1.82 7.68
CA THR A 81 6.46 0.57 7.95
C THR A 81 7.82 0.50 7.28
N VAL A 82 8.30 1.61 6.72
CA VAL A 82 9.65 1.72 6.15
C VAL A 82 10.53 2.62 7.00
N SER A 83 11.84 2.41 6.93
CA SER A 83 12.81 3.29 7.59
C SER A 83 12.75 4.70 6.99
N PRO A 84 13.18 5.75 7.72
CA PRO A 84 13.21 7.11 7.21
C PRO A 84 14.01 7.27 5.90
N ALA A 85 15.09 6.49 5.73
CA ALA A 85 15.90 6.50 4.53
C ALA A 85 15.12 5.98 3.31
N LEU A 86 14.41 4.86 3.46
CA LEU A 86 13.57 4.31 2.39
C LEU A 86 12.34 5.18 2.12
N TYR A 87 11.73 5.74 3.17
CA TYR A 87 10.65 6.72 3.04
C TYR A 87 11.07 7.90 2.16
N ALA A 88 12.27 8.45 2.38
CA ALA A 88 12.78 9.56 1.57
C ALA A 88 12.89 9.23 0.07
N MET A 89 13.10 7.96 -0.28
CA MET A 89 13.16 7.48 -1.68
C MET A 89 11.77 7.34 -2.31
N ILE A 90 10.74 7.01 -1.52
CA ILE A 90 9.39 6.70 -2.03
C ILE A 90 8.35 7.79 -1.76
N LYS A 91 8.67 8.83 -0.99
CA LYS A 91 7.70 9.87 -0.55
C LYS A 91 7.02 10.62 -1.71
N ASN A 92 7.69 10.73 -2.86
CA ASN A 92 7.17 11.44 -4.03
C ASN A 92 6.39 10.52 -4.99
N LEU A 93 6.30 9.22 -4.70
CA LEU A 93 5.54 8.27 -5.52
C LEU A 93 4.06 8.37 -5.16
N THR A 94 3.21 8.49 -6.17
CA THR A 94 1.79 8.87 -6.04
C THR A 94 0.83 7.68 -5.98
N SER A 95 1.33 6.45 -6.00
CA SER A 95 0.51 5.25 -5.84
C SER A 95 1.21 4.22 -4.96
N SER A 96 0.43 3.38 -4.28
CA SER A 96 0.97 2.31 -3.46
C SER A 96 1.71 1.28 -4.31
N ALA A 97 1.26 1.05 -5.55
CA ALA A 97 1.94 0.18 -6.52
C ALA A 97 3.35 0.66 -6.87
N ALA A 98 3.52 1.96 -7.14
CA ALA A 98 4.83 2.53 -7.45
C ALA A 98 5.78 2.43 -6.25
N LYS A 99 5.29 2.71 -5.03
CA LYS A 99 6.05 2.55 -3.79
C LYS A 99 6.50 1.10 -3.60
N TRP A 100 5.56 0.16 -3.75
CA TRP A 100 5.81 -1.28 -3.61
C TRP A 100 6.84 -1.79 -4.62
N GLU A 101 6.69 -1.42 -5.89
CA GLU A 101 7.63 -1.77 -6.96
C GLU A 101 9.03 -1.23 -6.68
N HIS A 102 9.14 0.04 -6.28
CA HIS A 102 10.43 0.67 -5.99
C HIS A 102 11.15 -0.04 -4.82
N LEU A 103 10.45 -0.28 -3.71
CA LEU A 103 10.98 -1.03 -2.57
C LEU A 103 11.38 -2.46 -2.98
N SER A 104 10.58 -3.11 -3.82
CA SER A 104 10.87 -4.45 -4.32
C SER A 104 12.13 -4.46 -5.19
N LYS A 105 12.29 -3.50 -6.12
CA LYS A 105 13.50 -3.41 -6.96
C LYS A 105 14.76 -3.14 -6.16
N LEU A 106 14.68 -2.28 -5.14
CA LEU A 106 15.82 -1.97 -4.27
C LEU A 106 16.25 -3.17 -3.42
N ASN A 107 15.30 -3.98 -2.98
CA ASN A 107 15.53 -4.97 -1.93
C ASN A 107 15.42 -6.44 -2.36
N ASN A 108 14.89 -6.68 -3.55
CA ASN A 108 14.85 -8.00 -4.17
C ASN A 108 16.09 -8.18 -5.06
N LEU A 109 17.25 -8.34 -4.41
CA LEU A 109 18.43 -8.86 -5.09
C LEU A 109 18.11 -10.32 -5.43
N LYS A 110 17.77 -10.59 -6.70
CA LYS A 110 17.86 -11.95 -7.24
C LYS A 110 19.29 -12.42 -6.96
N THR A 111 19.43 -13.34 -6.01
CA THR A 111 20.61 -14.19 -5.84
C THR A 111 20.34 -15.50 -6.55
#